data_AF-A0A146L9F1-F1
#
_entry.id   AF-A0A146L9F1-F1
#
_cell.length_a   1.000
_cell.length_b   1.000
_cell.length_c   1.000
_cell.angle_alpha   90.00
_cell.angle_beta   90.00
_cell.angle_gamma   90.00
#
_symmetry.space_group_name_H-M   'P 1'
#
loop_
_entity.id
_entity.type
_entity.pdbx_description
1 polymer ?
#
loop_
_entity_poly.entity_id
_entity_poly.type
_entity_poly.pdbx_seq_one_letter_code
_entity_poly.pdbx_strand_id
1 'polypeptide(L)'
;MALTLGKQSVLVKMSYWFECYFGRKAHGNICVTKAMSLDLMTRWAIVSKVLYDRAPEEFHRTTIEERHLLFTRLSQRYPILGGTLHSTAFTKMEEGRPVLRSDRPALLVSSTSWTEDEDFNILLSALVNYDKCDKEDLPKIICIITGRGPLKEYYIGIIQATKWTKVSIITPWLEEDDYPLLLGSADLGVSLHTSSSGLDLPMKVVDMFGCGLAVLAHDFNCVNELVRNGQNGLIFKDAPQLSGQLIDWFANFPDGPRRYDFSKAIAAFGGLRWHQNWVQ
;
A
#
# COMPACT_ATOMS: atom_id res chain seq x y z
N MET A 1 16.10 -7.20 -15.00
CA MET A 1 17.29 -7.57 -15.82
C MET A 1 17.74 -6.44 -16.75
N ALA A 2 16.85 -5.89 -17.60
CA ALA A 2 17.23 -4.83 -18.54
C ALA A 2 17.69 -3.52 -17.86
N LEU A 3 17.14 -3.17 -16.69
CA LEU A 3 17.58 -2.01 -15.91
C LEU A 3 19.02 -2.18 -15.38
N THR A 4 19.38 -3.38 -14.92
CA THR A 4 20.70 -3.66 -14.33
C THR A 4 21.79 -3.92 -15.37
N LEU A 5 21.48 -4.67 -16.43
CA LEU A 5 22.46 -5.12 -17.43
C LEU A 5 22.44 -4.28 -18.72
N GLY A 6 21.46 -3.39 -18.87
CA GLY A 6 21.22 -2.62 -20.07
C GLY A 6 20.56 -3.43 -21.20
N LYS A 7 19.75 -2.76 -22.01
CA LYS A 7 19.01 -3.37 -23.14
C LYS A 7 19.89 -4.03 -24.20
N GLN A 8 21.16 -3.62 -24.30
CA GLN A 8 22.09 -4.13 -25.31
C GLN A 8 22.88 -5.37 -24.85
N SER A 9 22.78 -5.76 -23.58
CA SER A 9 23.43 -6.95 -23.06
C SER A 9 22.97 -8.21 -23.80
N VAL A 10 23.93 -9.11 -24.10
CA VAL A 10 23.67 -10.39 -24.77
C VAL A 10 22.64 -11.21 -23.99
N LEU A 11 22.73 -11.23 -22.65
CA LEU A 11 21.80 -11.98 -21.81
C LEU A 11 20.37 -11.44 -21.93
N VAL A 12 20.20 -10.12 -21.96
CA VAL A 12 18.88 -9.47 -22.11
C VAL A 12 18.28 -9.81 -23.48
N LYS A 13 19.08 -9.77 -24.54
CA LYS A 13 18.64 -10.15 -25.90
C LYS A 13 18.25 -11.63 -25.98
N MET A 14 19.01 -12.51 -25.33
CA MET A 14 18.68 -13.94 -25.27
C MET A 14 17.38 -14.19 -24.50
N SER A 15 17.18 -13.55 -23.33
CA SER A 15 15.94 -13.66 -22.57
C SER A 15 14.74 -13.18 -23.40
N TYR A 16 14.89 -12.02 -24.04
CA TYR A 16 13.85 -11.46 -24.91
C TYR A 16 13.47 -12.40 -26.05
N TRP A 17 14.47 -12.98 -26.73
CA TRP A 17 14.22 -13.96 -27.79
C TRP A 17 13.53 -15.22 -27.26
N PHE A 18 13.97 -15.72 -26.10
CA PHE A 18 13.42 -16.90 -25.47
C PHE A 18 11.95 -16.70 -25.08
N GLU A 19 11.63 -15.60 -24.39
CA GLU A 19 10.27 -15.22 -24.00
C GLU A 19 9.35 -15.13 -25.22
N CYS A 20 9.80 -14.46 -26.29
CA CYS A 20 9.03 -14.35 -27.53
C CYS A 20 8.82 -15.71 -28.22
N TYR A 21 9.88 -16.49 -28.41
CA TYR A 21 9.82 -17.75 -29.15
C TYR A 21 8.96 -18.80 -28.45
N PHE A 22 9.20 -19.03 -27.16
CA PHE A 22 8.48 -20.04 -26.40
C PHE A 22 7.10 -19.56 -25.97
N GLY A 23 6.91 -18.27 -25.69
CA GLY A 23 5.59 -17.71 -25.38
C GLY A 23 4.59 -17.90 -26.53
N ARG A 24 5.04 -17.77 -27.79
CA ARG A 24 4.23 -18.06 -28.99
C ARG A 24 3.90 -19.53 -29.19
N LYS A 25 4.70 -20.43 -28.60
CA LYS A 25 4.54 -21.88 -28.73
C LYS A 25 3.79 -22.51 -27.55
N ALA A 26 3.48 -21.74 -26.51
CA ALA A 26 2.74 -22.23 -25.37
C ALA A 26 1.31 -22.60 -25.78
N HIS A 27 0.79 -23.71 -25.24
CA HIS A 27 -0.60 -24.14 -25.44
C HIS A 27 -1.62 -23.15 -24.85
N GLY A 28 -1.21 -22.43 -23.80
CA GLY A 28 -1.99 -21.37 -23.18
C GLY A 28 -1.04 -20.35 -22.55
N ASN A 29 -1.41 -19.08 -22.66
CA ASN A 29 -0.70 -17.97 -22.04
C ASN A 29 -1.65 -17.27 -21.05
N ILE A 30 -1.14 -16.94 -19.88
CA ILE A 30 -1.84 -16.15 -18.87
C ILE A 30 -1.02 -14.90 -18.55
N CYS A 31 -1.69 -13.81 -18.20
CA CYS A 31 -1.03 -12.57 -17.77
C CYS A 31 -1.85 -11.84 -16.71
N VAL A 32 -1.21 -10.96 -15.95
CA VAL A 32 -1.81 -10.34 -14.76
C VAL A 32 -2.66 -9.10 -15.04
N THR A 33 -2.53 -8.51 -16.24
CA THR A 33 -3.28 -7.31 -16.65
C THR A 33 -3.72 -7.36 -18.10
N LYS A 34 -4.73 -6.55 -18.45
CA LYS A 34 -5.11 -6.28 -19.83
C LYS A 34 -4.02 -5.50 -20.55
N ALA A 35 -3.35 -4.57 -19.86
CA ALA A 35 -2.19 -3.88 -20.41
C ALA A 35 -1.10 -4.86 -20.88
N MET A 36 -0.74 -5.85 -20.06
CA MET A 36 0.21 -6.89 -20.44
C MET A 36 -0.33 -7.78 -21.55
N SER A 37 -1.61 -8.14 -21.54
CA SER A 37 -2.22 -8.93 -22.62
C SER A 37 -2.11 -8.23 -23.98
N LEU A 38 -2.43 -6.93 -24.01
CA LEU A 38 -2.31 -6.12 -25.22
C LEU A 38 -0.85 -5.99 -25.65
N ASP A 39 0.07 -5.82 -24.71
CA ASP A 39 1.50 -5.71 -24.99
C ASP A 39 2.07 -7.00 -25.62
N LEU A 40 1.74 -8.16 -25.04
CA LEU A 40 2.12 -9.47 -25.55
C LEU A 40 1.54 -9.72 -26.95
N MET A 41 0.29 -9.34 -27.18
CA MET A 41 -0.35 -9.48 -28.49
C MET A 41 0.29 -8.56 -29.53
N THR A 42 0.54 -7.30 -29.21
CA THR A 42 1.07 -6.32 -30.15
C THR A 42 2.54 -6.55 -30.49
N ARG A 43 3.37 -6.93 -29.50
CA ARG A 43 4.81 -7.15 -29.71
C ARG A 43 5.12 -8.52 -30.28
N TRP A 44 4.43 -9.56 -29.80
CA TRP A 44 4.82 -10.95 -30.04
C TRP A 44 3.71 -11.81 -30.65
N ALA A 45 2.53 -11.25 -30.95
CA ALA A 45 1.35 -11.99 -31.41
C ALA A 45 0.96 -13.13 -30.46
N ILE A 46 1.18 -12.93 -29.16
CA ILE A 46 0.81 -13.86 -28.10
C ILE A 46 -0.58 -13.49 -27.60
N VAL A 47 -1.53 -14.41 -27.77
CA VAL A 47 -2.87 -14.30 -27.19
C VAL A 47 -2.85 -14.87 -25.77
N SER A 48 -3.23 -14.07 -24.79
CA SER A 48 -3.24 -14.47 -23.37
C SER A 48 -4.62 -14.25 -22.72
N LYS A 49 -4.92 -15.07 -21.71
CA LYS A 49 -6.06 -14.85 -20.80
C LYS A 49 -5.58 -14.02 -19.61
N VAL A 50 -6.32 -12.97 -19.27
CA VAL A 50 -6.01 -12.16 -18.09
C VAL A 50 -6.48 -12.92 -16.83
N LEU A 51 -5.56 -13.14 -15.90
CA LEU A 51 -5.80 -13.69 -14.57
C LEU A 51 -5.26 -12.70 -13.54
N TYR A 52 -6.16 -11.90 -12.98
CA TYR A 52 -5.80 -10.87 -12.00
C TYR A 52 -5.36 -11.47 -10.68
N ASP A 53 -4.33 -10.91 -10.07
CA ASP A 53 -3.91 -11.24 -8.71
C ASP A 53 -4.98 -10.93 -7.68
N ARG A 54 -5.04 -11.76 -6.64
CA ARG A 54 -5.96 -11.66 -5.51
C ARG A 54 -5.21 -11.88 -4.21
N ALA A 55 -5.73 -11.29 -3.14
CA ALA A 55 -5.13 -11.42 -1.82
C ALA A 55 -5.28 -12.85 -1.29
N PRO A 56 -4.25 -13.38 -0.60
CA PRO A 56 -4.37 -14.56 0.25
C PRO A 56 -5.41 -14.39 1.37
N GLU A 57 -5.72 -15.47 2.08
CA GLU A 57 -6.74 -15.48 3.15
C GLU A 57 -6.26 -14.80 4.44
N GLU A 58 -4.97 -14.81 4.72
CA GLU A 58 -4.35 -14.13 5.87
C GLU A 58 -4.56 -12.61 5.87
N PHE A 59 -4.79 -12.01 4.70
CA PHE A 59 -5.11 -10.60 4.59
C PHE A 59 -6.59 -10.39 4.87
N HIS A 60 -6.90 -9.96 6.09
CA HIS A 60 -8.23 -9.60 6.55
C HIS A 60 -8.23 -8.34 7.40
N ARG A 61 -9.41 -7.78 7.66
CA ARG A 61 -9.55 -6.68 8.60
C ARG A 61 -9.18 -7.17 9.99
N THR A 62 -8.34 -6.42 10.69
CA THR A 62 -7.87 -6.79 12.02
C THR A 62 -8.90 -6.43 13.07
N THR A 63 -9.16 -7.34 14.00
CA THR A 63 -10.05 -7.11 15.15
C THR A 63 -9.43 -6.10 16.12
N ILE A 64 -10.24 -5.53 17.03
CA ILE A 64 -9.72 -4.55 17.99
C ILE A 64 -8.79 -5.24 19.00
N GLU A 65 -9.05 -6.50 19.31
CA GLU A 65 -8.26 -7.38 20.17
C GLU A 65 -6.88 -7.64 19.56
N GLU A 66 -6.83 -8.14 18.32
CA GLU A 66 -5.58 -8.36 17.60
C GLU A 66 -4.79 -7.07 17.45
N ARG A 67 -5.47 -5.96 17.13
CA ARG A 67 -4.86 -4.63 17.03
C ARG A 67 -4.23 -4.21 18.36
N HIS A 68 -4.93 -4.40 19.47
CA HIS A 68 -4.40 -4.06 20.80
C HIS A 68 -3.17 -4.91 21.14
N LEU A 69 -3.20 -6.22 20.86
CA LEU A 69 -2.08 -7.12 21.09
C LEU A 69 -0.86 -6.77 20.22
N LEU A 70 -1.08 -6.53 18.92
CA LEU A 70 -0.06 -6.11 17.96
C LEU A 70 0.67 -4.85 18.45
N PHE A 71 -0.07 -3.78 18.75
CA PHE A 71 0.56 -2.52 19.13
C PHE A 71 1.13 -2.55 20.56
N THR A 72 0.60 -3.37 21.46
CA THR A 72 1.22 -3.60 22.77
C THR A 72 2.59 -4.24 22.60
N ARG A 73 2.71 -5.28 21.77
CA ARG A 73 4.00 -5.93 21.48
C ARG A 73 4.95 -4.97 20.76
N LEU A 74 4.51 -4.31 19.70
CA LEU A 74 5.36 -3.40 18.92
C LEU A 74 5.81 -2.19 19.74
N SER A 75 5.01 -1.71 20.70
CA SER A 75 5.38 -0.57 21.55
C SER A 75 6.61 -0.81 22.42
N GLN A 76 6.96 -2.07 22.69
CA GLN A 76 8.17 -2.42 23.45
C GLN A 76 9.45 -2.00 22.70
N ARG A 77 9.42 -2.04 21.36
CA ARG A 77 10.50 -1.56 20.48
C ARG A 77 10.28 -0.16 19.95
N TYR A 78 9.02 0.23 19.74
CA TYR A 78 8.62 1.49 19.12
C TYR A 78 7.69 2.26 20.06
N PRO A 79 8.22 3.00 21.06
CA PRO A 79 7.42 3.63 22.12
C PRO A 79 6.28 4.52 21.63
N ILE A 80 6.39 5.10 20.43
CA ILE A 80 5.33 5.90 19.81
C ILE A 80 4.02 5.14 19.55
N LEU A 81 4.09 3.80 19.45
CA LEU A 81 2.91 2.94 19.29
C LEU A 81 2.28 2.59 20.66
N GLY A 82 2.95 2.91 21.75
CA GLY A 82 2.46 2.74 23.11
C GLY A 82 1.52 3.85 23.56
N GLY A 83 0.88 3.64 24.69
CA GLY A 83 0.03 4.63 25.34
C GLY A 83 0.33 4.70 26.85
N THR A 84 -0.58 5.31 27.58
CA THR A 84 -0.64 5.24 29.05
C THR A 84 -0.90 3.80 29.53
N LEU A 85 -0.93 3.59 30.85
CA LEU A 85 -1.18 2.28 31.45
C LEU A 85 -2.38 1.55 30.81
N HIS A 86 -2.18 0.29 30.41
CA HIS A 86 -3.17 -0.57 29.72
C HIS A 86 -3.74 0.03 28.41
N SER A 87 -2.93 0.79 27.68
CA SER A 87 -3.31 1.34 26.38
C SER A 87 -2.15 1.37 25.39
N THR A 88 -2.51 1.42 24.11
CA THR A 88 -1.61 1.70 23.00
C THR A 88 -1.90 3.11 22.48
N ALA A 89 -1.17 3.55 21.45
CA ALA A 89 -1.49 4.80 20.76
C ALA A 89 -2.93 4.80 20.21
N PHE A 90 -3.51 3.62 19.95
CA PHE A 90 -4.77 3.49 19.23
C PHE A 90 -5.94 2.94 20.05
N THR A 91 -5.65 2.10 21.03
CA THR A 91 -6.65 1.35 21.80
C THR A 91 -6.40 1.50 23.30
N LYS A 92 -7.45 1.36 24.10
CA LYS A 92 -7.38 1.32 25.57
C LYS A 92 -8.25 0.20 26.09
N MET A 93 -7.95 -0.29 27.30
CA MET A 93 -8.81 -1.25 27.98
C MET A 93 -9.95 -0.52 28.69
N GLU A 94 -11.20 -0.90 28.39
CA GLU A 94 -12.40 -0.47 29.11
C GLU A 94 -13.19 -1.71 29.51
N GLU A 95 -13.55 -1.83 30.80
CA GLU A 95 -14.33 -2.98 31.33
C GLU A 95 -13.74 -4.36 30.96
N GLY A 96 -12.41 -4.46 30.88
CA GLY A 96 -11.72 -5.71 30.56
C GLY A 96 -11.64 -6.07 29.07
N ARG A 97 -12.13 -5.20 28.17
CA ARG A 97 -12.01 -5.37 26.71
C ARG A 97 -11.27 -4.20 26.05
N PRO A 98 -10.52 -4.44 24.96
CA PRO A 98 -9.91 -3.36 24.22
C PRO A 98 -10.95 -2.61 23.38
N VAL A 99 -10.89 -1.28 23.40
CA VAL A 99 -11.70 -0.40 22.57
C VAL A 99 -10.81 0.61 21.86
N LEU A 100 -11.27 1.15 20.73
CA LEU A 100 -10.59 2.26 20.07
C LEU A 100 -10.66 3.51 20.94
N ARG A 101 -9.56 4.26 21.01
CA ARG A 101 -9.56 5.57 21.65
C ARG A 101 -10.19 6.60 20.72
N SER A 102 -11.02 7.49 21.26
CA SER A 102 -11.62 8.61 20.52
C SER A 102 -10.60 9.69 20.14
N ASP A 103 -9.49 9.79 20.88
CA ASP A 103 -8.41 10.74 20.67
C ASP A 103 -7.19 10.14 19.92
N ARG A 104 -7.35 8.94 19.35
CA ARG A 104 -6.22 8.25 18.69
C ARG A 104 -5.73 9.02 17.46
N PRO A 105 -4.42 8.97 17.17
CA PRO A 105 -3.92 9.39 15.87
C PRO A 105 -4.47 8.49 14.76
N ALA A 106 -4.48 9.04 13.55
CA ALA A 106 -4.71 8.28 12.34
C ALA A 106 -3.50 7.38 12.03
N LEU A 107 -3.76 6.15 11.61
CA LEU A 107 -2.75 5.19 11.19
C LEU A 107 -2.68 5.14 9.66
N LEU A 108 -1.59 5.70 9.12
CA LEU A 108 -1.27 5.66 7.70
C LEU A 108 -0.22 4.56 7.48
N VAL A 109 -0.43 3.69 6.50
CA VAL A 109 0.57 2.67 6.15
C VAL A 109 1.01 2.82 4.69
N SER A 110 2.31 2.75 4.46
CA SER A 110 2.88 2.61 3.12
C SER A 110 3.82 1.42 3.12
N SER A 111 3.67 0.55 2.13
CA SER A 111 4.61 -0.54 1.89
C SER A 111 5.48 -0.17 0.70
N THR A 112 6.78 -0.42 0.78
CA THR A 112 7.73 0.01 -0.24
C THR A 112 8.88 -0.97 -0.37
N SER A 113 9.39 -1.07 -1.59
CA SER A 113 10.61 -1.83 -1.89
C SER A 113 11.85 -0.95 -1.79
N TRP A 114 11.70 0.35 -1.45
CA TRP A 114 12.77 1.35 -1.40
C TRP A 114 13.68 1.34 -2.63
N THR A 115 13.11 1.09 -3.80
CA THR A 115 13.80 1.11 -5.10
C THR A 115 13.58 2.45 -5.80
N GLU A 116 14.38 2.72 -6.83
CA GLU A 116 14.30 3.97 -7.61
C GLU A 116 12.98 4.13 -8.37
N ASP A 117 12.27 3.03 -8.65
CA ASP A 117 10.95 3.05 -9.31
C ASP A 117 9.83 3.64 -8.40
N GLU A 118 10.08 3.76 -7.09
CA GLU A 118 9.15 4.34 -6.12
C GLU A 118 9.71 5.68 -5.63
N ASP A 119 9.28 6.80 -6.24
CA ASP A 119 9.69 8.14 -5.78
C ASP A 119 9.02 8.48 -4.43
N PHE A 120 9.70 8.09 -3.37
CA PHE A 120 9.23 8.26 -2.00
C PHE A 120 9.24 9.73 -1.54
N ASN A 121 9.89 10.64 -2.27
CA ASN A 121 9.76 12.06 -2.01
C ASN A 121 8.32 12.53 -2.17
N ILE A 122 7.53 11.89 -3.03
CA ILE A 122 6.11 12.24 -3.21
C ILE A 122 5.35 12.11 -1.88
N LEU A 123 5.51 10.98 -1.17
CA LEU A 123 4.86 10.78 0.13
C LEU A 123 5.44 11.72 1.19
N LEU A 124 6.78 11.86 1.27
CA LEU A 124 7.39 12.72 2.27
C LEU A 124 6.99 14.19 2.11
N SER A 125 7.00 14.71 0.88
CA SER A 125 6.53 16.07 0.57
C SER A 125 5.04 16.24 0.88
N ALA A 126 4.21 15.24 0.57
CA ALA A 126 2.79 15.28 0.90
C ALA A 126 2.54 15.33 2.41
N LEU A 127 3.31 14.56 3.19
CA LEU A 127 3.27 14.56 4.65
C LEU A 127 3.80 15.87 5.24
N VAL A 128 4.84 16.48 4.66
CA VAL A 128 5.30 17.82 5.09
C VAL A 128 4.20 18.86 4.90
N ASN A 129 3.49 18.80 3.77
CA ASN A 129 2.37 19.70 3.50
C ASN A 129 1.19 19.44 4.45
N TYR A 130 0.91 18.17 4.79
CA TYR A 130 -0.08 17.82 5.80
C TYR A 130 0.32 18.35 7.19
N ASP A 131 1.58 18.18 7.59
CA ASP A 131 2.11 18.62 8.89
C ASP A 131 1.97 20.13 9.09
N LYS A 132 2.22 20.90 8.03
CA LYS A 132 2.11 22.37 8.00
C LYS A 132 0.70 22.90 7.74
N CYS A 133 -0.29 22.03 7.54
CA CYS A 133 -1.64 22.49 7.25
C CYS A 133 -2.29 23.07 8.51
N ASP A 134 -2.73 24.33 8.48
CA ASP A 134 -3.32 25.02 9.64
C ASP A 134 -4.80 24.67 9.92
N LYS A 135 -5.38 23.68 9.22
CA LYS A 135 -6.73 23.20 9.54
C LYS A 135 -6.75 22.60 10.96
N GLU A 136 -7.68 23.07 11.79
CA GLU A 136 -7.80 22.67 13.20
C GLU A 136 -8.29 21.23 13.37
N ASP A 137 -9.09 20.70 12.43
CA ASP A 137 -9.74 19.38 12.52
C ASP A 137 -8.90 18.21 11.97
N LEU A 138 -7.58 18.38 11.86
CA LEU A 138 -6.69 17.33 11.35
C LEU A 138 -6.07 16.53 12.50
N PRO A 139 -6.21 15.19 12.52
CA PRO A 139 -5.58 14.37 13.53
C PRO A 139 -4.06 14.34 13.33
N LYS A 140 -3.35 13.99 14.41
CA LYS A 140 -1.98 13.50 14.28
C LYS A 140 -1.96 12.22 13.43
N ILE A 141 -0.91 12.04 12.64
CA ILE A 141 -0.69 10.84 11.84
C ILE A 141 0.51 10.07 12.39
N ILE A 142 0.32 8.79 12.67
CA ILE A 142 1.41 7.84 12.76
C ILE A 142 1.49 7.13 11.40
N CYS A 143 2.57 7.42 10.66
CA CYS A 143 2.86 6.80 9.37
C CYS A 143 3.85 5.65 9.57
N ILE A 144 3.41 4.44 9.28
CA ILE A 144 4.26 3.25 9.33
C ILE A 144 4.67 2.89 7.91
N ILE A 145 5.97 2.86 7.67
CA ILE A 145 6.54 2.59 6.35
C ILE A 145 7.31 1.28 6.40
N THR A 146 6.79 0.27 5.71
CA THR A 146 7.33 -1.11 5.77
C THR A 146 8.12 -1.46 4.53
N GLY A 147 8.97 -2.47 4.67
CA GLY A 147 9.76 -3.05 3.59
C GLY A 147 11.26 -2.74 3.67
N ARG A 148 11.97 -3.22 2.64
CA ARG A 148 13.43 -3.23 2.55
C ARG A 148 13.87 -2.92 1.13
N GLY A 149 14.92 -2.12 1.02
CA GLY A 149 15.61 -1.90 -0.24
C GLY A 149 16.70 -0.83 -0.13
N PRO A 150 17.39 -0.55 -1.25
CA PRO A 150 18.64 0.20 -1.25
C PRO A 150 18.52 1.67 -0.82
N LEU A 151 17.35 2.30 -1.00
CA LEU A 151 17.15 3.71 -0.65
C LEU A 151 16.60 3.92 0.77
N LYS A 152 16.43 2.87 1.56
CA LYS A 152 15.79 2.97 2.88
C LYS A 152 16.53 3.94 3.80
N GLU A 153 17.85 3.79 3.92
CA GLU A 153 18.69 4.62 4.79
C GLU A 153 18.70 6.09 4.32
N TYR A 154 18.69 6.31 3.00
CA TYR A 154 18.61 7.65 2.42
C TYR A 154 17.34 8.38 2.87
N TYR A 155 16.17 7.74 2.72
CA TYR A 155 14.90 8.36 3.13
C TYR A 155 14.74 8.47 4.65
N ILE A 156 15.30 7.52 5.43
CA ILE A 156 15.36 7.66 6.89
C ILE A 156 16.14 8.92 7.29
N GLY A 157 17.25 9.23 6.61
CA GLY A 157 18.00 10.47 6.82
C GLY A 157 17.14 11.72 6.61
N ILE A 158 16.34 11.76 5.54
CA ILE A 158 15.40 12.86 5.25
C ILE A 158 14.34 12.97 6.35
N ILE A 159 13.75 11.84 6.75
CA ILE A 159 12.72 11.79 7.80
C ILE A 159 13.26 12.36 9.12
N GLN A 160 14.49 11.98 9.51
CA GLN A 160 15.14 12.44 10.74
C GLN A 160 15.56 13.92 10.69
N ALA A 161 15.96 14.41 9.52
CA ALA A 161 16.31 15.82 9.32
C ALA A 161 15.08 16.74 9.27
N THR A 162 13.89 16.18 9.07
CA THR A 162 12.64 16.94 8.99
C THR A 162 12.03 17.13 10.38
N LYS A 163 11.64 18.36 10.70
CA LYS A 163 10.91 18.67 11.93
C LYS A 163 9.41 18.42 11.73
N TRP A 164 8.87 17.46 12.46
CA TRP A 164 7.46 17.10 12.43
C TRP A 164 6.70 17.58 13.66
N THR A 165 5.42 17.93 13.50
CA THR A 165 4.56 18.43 14.57
C THR A 165 3.26 17.64 14.72
N LYS A 166 2.63 17.26 13.59
CA LYS A 166 1.41 16.46 13.50
C LYS A 166 1.68 15.05 12.99
N VAL A 167 2.76 14.85 12.23
CA VAL A 167 3.13 13.56 11.66
C VAL A 167 4.23 12.91 12.49
N SER A 168 4.23 11.59 12.56
CA SER A 168 5.37 10.83 13.05
C SER A 168 5.55 9.61 12.16
N ILE A 169 6.77 9.40 11.70
CA ILE A 169 7.10 8.36 10.73
C ILE A 169 8.01 7.34 11.40
N ILE A 170 7.66 6.05 11.30
CA ILE A 170 8.52 4.95 11.74
C ILE A 170 8.63 3.87 10.67
N THR A 171 9.75 3.16 10.67
CA THR A 171 10.06 2.08 9.73
C THR A 171 10.34 0.76 10.47
N PRO A 172 9.33 0.21 11.16
CA PRO A 172 9.54 -0.92 12.05
C PRO A 172 9.95 -2.17 11.29
N TRP A 173 10.71 -3.04 11.96
CA TRP A 173 10.79 -4.44 11.59
C TRP A 173 9.49 -5.11 11.98
N LEU A 174 8.92 -5.91 11.07
CA LEU A 174 7.71 -6.67 11.29
C LEU A 174 8.02 -8.13 11.03
N GLU A 175 7.48 -9.00 11.88
CA GLU A 175 7.39 -10.42 11.58
C GLU A 175 6.40 -10.65 10.43
N GLU A 176 6.49 -11.79 9.76
CA GLU A 176 5.63 -12.13 8.61
C GLU A 176 4.14 -12.02 8.95
N ASP A 177 3.73 -12.61 10.07
CA ASP A 177 2.33 -12.59 10.56
C ASP A 177 1.87 -11.20 11.03
N ASP A 178 2.79 -10.28 11.30
CA ASP A 178 2.45 -8.93 11.78
C ASP A 178 2.05 -8.00 10.63
N TYR A 179 2.48 -8.30 9.41
CA TYR A 179 2.22 -7.45 8.26
C TYR A 179 0.73 -7.40 7.89
N PRO A 180 0.00 -8.53 7.74
CA PRO A 180 -1.45 -8.51 7.53
C PRO A 180 -2.20 -7.80 8.68
N LEU A 181 -1.79 -8.03 9.93
CA LEU A 181 -2.39 -7.39 11.10
C LEU A 181 -2.18 -5.86 11.12
N LEU A 182 -1.02 -5.39 10.67
CA LEU A 182 -0.76 -3.97 10.52
C LEU A 182 -1.66 -3.36 9.43
N LEU A 183 -1.75 -4.00 8.26
CA LEU A 183 -2.59 -3.50 7.16
C LEU A 183 -4.07 -3.46 7.56
N GLY A 184 -4.57 -4.52 8.19
CA GLY A 184 -5.96 -4.58 8.67
C GLY A 184 -6.25 -3.63 9.83
N SER A 185 -5.22 -3.16 10.55
CA SER A 185 -5.35 -2.14 11.60
C SER A 185 -5.37 -0.69 11.10
N ALA A 186 -4.87 -0.45 9.89
CA ALA A 186 -4.69 0.89 9.33
C ALA A 186 -6.00 1.59 8.98
N ASP A 187 -5.93 2.92 8.94
CA ASP A 187 -7.03 3.81 8.54
C ASP A 187 -6.95 4.20 7.06
N LEU A 188 -5.75 4.23 6.49
CA LEU A 188 -5.50 4.46 5.07
C LEU A 188 -4.18 3.82 4.63
N GLY A 189 -4.17 3.24 3.44
CA GLY A 189 -2.97 2.81 2.73
C GLY A 189 -2.52 3.84 1.69
N VAL A 190 -1.21 3.98 1.51
CA VAL A 190 -0.61 4.68 0.37
C VAL A 190 0.29 3.73 -0.38
N SER A 191 0.14 3.68 -1.70
CA SER A 191 1.02 2.91 -2.57
C SER A 191 1.66 3.81 -3.62
N LEU A 192 2.99 3.91 -3.53
CA LEU A 192 3.84 4.53 -4.55
C LEU A 192 4.36 3.49 -5.57
N HIS A 193 3.91 2.24 -5.45
CA HIS A 193 4.37 1.16 -6.32
C HIS A 193 3.97 1.46 -7.76
N THR A 194 4.99 1.64 -8.60
CA THR A 194 4.85 1.62 -10.05
C THR A 194 5.59 0.41 -10.63
N SER A 195 5.08 -0.15 -11.72
CA SER A 195 5.82 -1.14 -12.48
C SER A 195 6.78 -0.44 -13.44
N SER A 196 8.06 -0.82 -13.45
CA SER A 196 9.03 -0.30 -14.43
C SER A 196 8.62 -0.60 -15.88
N SER A 197 7.82 -1.65 -16.10
CA SER A 197 7.23 -1.96 -17.41
C SER A 197 5.95 -1.18 -17.67
N GLY A 198 5.28 -0.71 -16.60
CA GLY A 198 3.94 -0.14 -16.62
C GLY A 198 2.83 -1.17 -16.82
N LEU A 199 3.15 -2.46 -16.79
CA LEU A 199 2.22 -3.55 -17.16
C LEU A 199 1.80 -4.40 -15.96
N ASP A 200 2.48 -4.33 -14.83
CA ASP A 200 2.17 -5.16 -13.65
C ASP A 200 1.28 -4.41 -12.66
N LEU A 201 0.37 -5.14 -12.01
CA LEU A 201 -0.47 -4.57 -10.96
C LEU A 201 0.36 -4.18 -9.73
N PRO A 202 -0.07 -3.16 -8.96
CA PRO A 202 0.61 -2.80 -7.75
C PRO A 202 0.25 -3.80 -6.64
N MET A 203 1.04 -4.86 -6.50
CA MET A 203 0.76 -6.01 -5.61
C MET A 203 0.47 -5.61 -4.15
N LYS A 204 1.17 -4.60 -3.64
CA LYS A 204 0.94 -4.07 -2.28
C LYS A 204 -0.50 -3.57 -2.08
N VAL A 205 -1.17 -3.10 -3.13
CA VAL A 205 -2.58 -2.68 -3.07
C VAL A 205 -3.51 -3.88 -2.99
N VAL A 206 -3.14 -5.01 -3.60
CA VAL A 206 -3.90 -6.27 -3.49
C VAL A 206 -3.98 -6.70 -2.02
N ASP A 207 -2.85 -6.67 -1.31
CA ASP A 207 -2.75 -6.98 0.13
C ASP A 207 -3.64 -6.04 0.96
N MET A 208 -3.52 -4.73 0.73
CA MET A 208 -4.32 -3.71 1.42
C MET A 208 -5.82 -3.91 1.19
N PHE A 209 -6.26 -4.17 -0.04
CA PHE A 209 -7.65 -4.48 -0.34
C PHE A 209 -8.11 -5.79 0.31
N GLY A 210 -7.24 -6.81 0.37
CA GLY A 210 -7.50 -8.04 1.13
C GLY A 210 -7.85 -7.76 2.59
N CYS A 211 -7.14 -6.83 3.21
CA CYS A 211 -7.35 -6.36 4.57
C CYS A 211 -8.54 -5.38 4.75
N GLY A 212 -9.30 -5.09 3.69
CA GLY A 212 -10.38 -4.10 3.75
C GLY A 212 -9.89 -2.65 3.87
N LEU A 213 -8.62 -2.38 3.55
CA LEU A 213 -7.99 -1.06 3.67
C LEU A 213 -8.16 -0.27 2.37
N ALA A 214 -8.69 0.95 2.47
CA ALA A 214 -8.73 1.89 1.36
C ALA A 214 -7.32 2.38 1.01
N VAL A 215 -7.08 2.69 -0.27
CA VAL A 215 -5.75 3.05 -0.77
C VAL A 215 -5.77 4.30 -1.62
N LEU A 216 -4.77 5.17 -1.40
CA LEU A 216 -4.32 6.17 -2.37
C LEU A 216 -3.18 5.55 -3.19
N ALA A 217 -3.30 5.46 -4.50
CA ALA A 217 -2.31 4.83 -5.37
C ALA A 217 -1.72 5.83 -6.38
N HIS A 218 -0.41 5.73 -6.61
CA HIS A 218 0.28 6.53 -7.61
C HIS A 218 -0.20 6.16 -9.03
N ASP A 219 -0.39 7.15 -9.89
CA ASP A 219 -0.86 6.95 -11.26
C ASP A 219 0.21 6.29 -12.13
N PHE A 220 -0.17 5.23 -12.83
CA PHE A 220 0.63 4.61 -13.89
C PHE A 220 -0.28 3.76 -14.80
N ASN A 221 0.26 3.32 -15.94
CA ASN A 221 -0.51 2.80 -17.07
C ASN A 221 -1.63 1.79 -16.75
N CYS A 222 -1.39 0.80 -15.87
CA CYS A 222 -2.39 -0.23 -15.53
C CYS A 222 -2.99 -0.11 -14.11
N VAL A 223 -2.69 0.96 -13.36
CA VAL A 223 -3.21 1.13 -11.99
C VAL A 223 -4.74 1.05 -11.93
N ASN A 224 -5.41 1.58 -12.97
CA ASN A 224 -6.87 1.64 -13.09
C ASN A 224 -7.55 0.27 -13.24
N GLU A 225 -6.79 -0.79 -13.54
CA GLU A 225 -7.32 -2.15 -13.56
C GLU A 225 -7.62 -2.67 -12.15
N LEU A 226 -6.87 -2.21 -11.15
CA LEU A 226 -7.05 -2.57 -9.74
C LEU A 226 -7.70 -1.44 -8.93
N VAL A 227 -7.16 -0.22 -8.98
CA VAL A 227 -7.67 0.95 -8.25
C VAL A 227 -8.48 1.82 -9.20
N ARG A 228 -9.80 1.83 -9.02
CA ARG A 228 -10.70 2.70 -9.77
C ARG A 228 -10.95 3.96 -8.97
N ASN A 229 -10.38 5.08 -9.44
CA ASN A 229 -10.44 6.36 -8.76
C ASN A 229 -11.87 6.75 -8.37
N GLY A 230 -12.09 7.03 -7.09
CA GLY A 230 -13.38 7.41 -6.52
C GLY A 230 -14.36 6.24 -6.32
N GLN A 231 -13.98 5.01 -6.63
CA GLN A 231 -14.85 3.82 -6.46
C GLN A 231 -14.36 2.89 -5.36
N ASN A 232 -13.08 2.49 -5.38
CA ASN A 232 -12.48 1.61 -4.38
C ASN A 232 -11.16 2.15 -3.80
N GLY A 233 -10.79 3.36 -4.17
CA GLY A 233 -9.57 4.06 -3.78
C GLY A 233 -9.47 5.39 -4.52
N LEU A 234 -8.38 6.11 -4.31
CA LEU A 234 -8.08 7.33 -5.07
C LEU A 234 -6.74 7.19 -5.78
N ILE A 235 -6.60 7.90 -6.90
CA ILE A 235 -5.35 7.96 -7.65
C ILE A 235 -4.74 9.35 -7.50
N PHE A 236 -3.43 9.41 -7.31
CA PHE A 236 -2.66 10.65 -7.30
C PHE A 236 -1.46 10.58 -8.26
N LYS A 237 -1.03 11.74 -8.76
CA LYS A 237 0.11 11.88 -9.67
C LYS A 237 1.33 12.51 -9.03
N ASP A 238 1.15 13.29 -7.97
CA ASP A 238 2.19 14.09 -7.37
C ASP A 238 1.93 14.37 -5.88
N ALA A 239 2.90 15.03 -5.23
CA ALA A 239 2.83 15.35 -3.81
C ALA A 239 1.69 16.32 -3.45
N PRO A 240 1.42 17.40 -4.22
CA PRO A 240 0.26 18.25 -3.97
C PRO A 240 -1.08 17.50 -3.99
N GLN A 241 -1.30 16.63 -4.98
CA GLN A 241 -2.53 15.85 -5.08
C GLN A 241 -2.66 14.86 -3.93
N LEU A 242 -1.58 14.14 -3.60
CA LEU A 242 -1.56 13.23 -2.45
C LEU A 242 -1.83 13.97 -1.14
N SER A 243 -1.22 15.14 -0.93
CA SER A 243 -1.44 15.95 0.27
C SER A 243 -2.90 16.39 0.40
N GLY A 244 -3.50 16.90 -0.69
CA GLY A 244 -4.91 17.27 -0.69
C GLY A 244 -5.83 16.09 -0.37
N GLN A 245 -5.54 14.91 -0.93
CA GLN A 245 -6.30 13.69 -0.64
C GLN A 245 -6.13 13.23 0.81
N LEU A 246 -4.94 13.33 1.40
CA LEU A 246 -4.70 13.01 2.82
C LEU A 246 -5.48 13.96 3.75
N ILE A 247 -5.44 15.26 3.47
CA ILE A 247 -6.19 16.28 4.22
C ILE A 247 -7.69 16.01 4.12
N ASP A 248 -8.20 15.73 2.92
CA ASP A 248 -9.62 15.45 2.69
C ASP A 248 -10.07 14.12 3.34
N TRP A 249 -9.19 13.11 3.35
CA TRP A 249 -9.47 11.80 3.94
C TRP A 249 -9.54 11.85 5.46
N PHE A 250 -8.61 12.57 6.09
CA PHE A 250 -8.49 12.63 7.55
C PHE A 250 -9.22 13.81 8.20
N ALA A 251 -9.90 14.66 7.42
CA ALA A 251 -10.74 15.71 7.96
C ALA A 251 -11.80 15.13 8.93
N ASN A 252 -11.87 15.68 10.15
CA ASN A 252 -12.81 15.26 11.21
C ASN A 252 -12.63 13.82 11.71
N PHE A 253 -11.50 13.19 11.45
CA PHE A 253 -11.19 11.87 11.98
C PHE A 253 -11.13 11.88 13.53
N PRO A 254 -11.54 10.80 14.24
CA PRO A 254 -12.00 9.50 13.73
C PRO A 254 -13.50 9.37 13.46
N ASP A 255 -14.31 10.27 14.01
CA ASP A 255 -15.77 10.09 14.16
C ASP A 255 -16.62 11.01 13.25
N GLY A 256 -15.99 11.86 12.46
CA GLY A 256 -16.68 12.73 11.49
C GLY A 256 -17.17 12.01 10.24
N PRO A 257 -18.10 12.62 9.48
CA PRO A 257 -18.60 12.05 8.25
C PRO A 257 -17.46 11.87 7.25
N ARG A 258 -17.23 10.63 6.83
CA ARG A 258 -16.21 10.33 5.82
C ARG A 258 -16.68 10.82 4.47
N ARG A 259 -15.84 11.59 3.79
CA ARG A 259 -16.09 12.04 2.41
C ARG A 259 -16.17 10.87 1.42
N TYR A 260 -15.46 9.79 1.71
CA TYR A 260 -15.38 8.60 0.88
C TYR A 260 -15.74 7.38 1.71
N ASP A 261 -16.62 6.52 1.18
CA ASP A 261 -16.87 5.19 1.71
C ASP A 261 -16.64 4.15 0.60
N PHE A 262 -15.48 3.49 0.68
CA PHE A 262 -15.07 2.45 -0.25
C PHE A 262 -15.31 1.03 0.31
N SER A 263 -15.88 0.90 1.51
CA SER A 263 -16.01 -0.37 2.22
C SER A 263 -16.69 -1.44 1.37
N LYS A 264 -17.82 -1.10 0.72
CA LYS A 264 -18.57 -2.02 -0.14
C LYS A 264 -17.77 -2.46 -1.37
N ALA A 265 -17.06 -1.55 -2.01
CA ALA A 265 -16.28 -1.86 -3.22
C ALA A 265 -15.05 -2.72 -2.89
N ILE A 266 -14.39 -2.44 -1.76
CA ILE A 266 -13.25 -3.22 -1.27
C ILE A 266 -13.72 -4.61 -0.79
N ALA A 267 -14.85 -4.69 -0.09
CA ALA A 267 -15.43 -5.97 0.31
C ALA A 267 -15.78 -6.85 -0.91
N ALA A 268 -16.31 -6.23 -1.98
CA ALA A 268 -16.55 -6.94 -3.23
C ALA A 268 -15.26 -7.46 -3.88
N PHE A 269 -14.14 -6.74 -3.75
CA PHE A 269 -12.82 -7.23 -4.18
C PHE A 269 -12.37 -8.45 -3.37
N GLY A 270 -12.55 -8.42 -2.04
CA GLY A 270 -12.18 -9.50 -1.12
C GLY A 270 -13.07 -10.75 -1.19
N GLY A 271 -14.17 -10.71 -1.95
CA GLY A 271 -15.07 -11.86 -2.13
C GLY A 271 -14.49 -13.01 -2.96
N LEU A 272 -13.41 -12.75 -3.71
CA LEU A 272 -12.68 -13.78 -4.45
C LEU A 272 -11.21 -13.78 -4.01
N ARG A 273 -10.77 -14.88 -3.41
CA ARG A 273 -9.41 -15.05 -2.85
C ARG A 273 -8.46 -15.71 -3.84
N TRP A 274 -7.15 -15.59 -3.59
CA TRP A 274 -6.08 -16.12 -4.44
C TRP A 274 -6.34 -17.57 -4.88
N HIS A 275 -6.51 -18.49 -3.94
CA HIS A 275 -6.68 -19.91 -4.28
C HIS A 275 -7.91 -20.15 -5.16
N GLN A 276 -9.05 -19.56 -4.80
CA GLN A 276 -10.31 -19.65 -5.56
C GLN A 276 -10.21 -19.06 -6.96
N ASN A 277 -9.35 -18.05 -7.16
CA ASN A 277 -9.14 -17.42 -8.47
C ASN A 277 -8.32 -18.32 -9.42
N TRP A 278 -7.40 -19.11 -8.88
CA TRP A 278 -6.54 -20.01 -9.68
C TRP A 278 -7.20 -21.33 -10.08
N VAL A 279 -8.21 -21.77 -9.33
CA VAL A 279 -8.89 -23.07 -9.56
C VAL A 279 -10.16 -22.98 -10.42
N GLN A 280 -10.39 -21.85 -11.10
CA GLN A 280 -11.56 -21.61 -11.95
C GLN A 280 -11.47 -22.25 -13.35
#